data_AF-A0A662P9Y6-F1
#
_entry.id   AF-A0A662P9Y6-F1
#
_cell.length_a   1.000
_cell.length_b   1.000
_cell.length_c   1.000
_cell.angle_alpha   90.00
_cell.angle_beta   90.00
_cell.angle_gamma   90.00
#
_symmetry.space_group_name_H-M   'P 1'
#
loop_
_entity.id
_entity.type
_entity.pdbx_description
1 polymer ?
#
loop_
_entity_poly.entity_id
_entity_poly.type
_entity_poly.pdbx_seq_one_letter_code
_entity_poly.pdbx_strand_id
1 'polypeptide(L)'
;MKKIIYSVILIIVIIGGCISGNEKEKIEVVEPGDIVTINFIGWEKETGGIFDTTIQEEDVTKETELDDTHKYTPQRITVKAANPAPGTIRTLPGLEEALIGMKVGEEKIVEVPPEKGYGYPD
;
A
#
# COMPACT_ATOMS: atom_id res chain seq x y z
N MET A 1 -15.02 -14.25 -1.50
CA MET A 1 -15.68 -14.25 -0.18
C MET A 1 -14.99 -13.21 0.68
N LYS A 2 -15.71 -12.16 1.13
CA LYS A 2 -15.13 -11.07 1.93
C LYS A 2 -15.02 -11.52 3.40
N LYS A 3 -13.84 -11.48 3.99
CA LYS A 3 -13.61 -11.84 5.41
C LYS A 3 -13.46 -10.56 6.23
N ILE A 4 -14.24 -10.46 7.31
CA ILE A 4 -14.16 -9.40 8.33
C ILE A 4 -13.93 -10.14 9.66
N ILE A 5 -12.82 -9.86 10.34
CA ILE A 5 -12.42 -10.58 11.57
C ILE A 5 -12.71 -9.68 12.78
N TYR A 6 -13.63 -10.11 13.63
CA TYR A 6 -13.85 -9.52 14.97
C TYR A 6 -13.10 -10.34 16.01
N SER A 7 -12.30 -9.68 16.84
CA SER A 7 -11.54 -10.29 17.93
C SER A 7 -12.48 -10.77 19.03
N VAL A 8 -12.68 -12.09 19.15
CA VAL A 8 -13.36 -12.73 20.29
C VAL A 8 -12.30 -13.50 21.07
N ILE A 9 -11.88 -12.94 22.20
CA ILE A 9 -10.98 -13.60 23.15
C ILE A 9 -11.77 -14.69 23.88
N LEU A 10 -11.53 -15.95 23.53
CA LEU A 10 -12.01 -17.13 24.26
C LEU A 10 -10.89 -17.64 25.15
N ILE A 11 -11.16 -17.67 26.46
CA ILE A 11 -10.25 -18.03 27.55
C ILE A 11 -9.72 -19.47 27.38
N ILE A 12 -8.41 -19.61 27.49
CA ILE A 12 -7.59 -20.79 27.24
C ILE A 12 -7.63 -21.75 28.45
N VAL A 13 -7.92 -23.03 28.21
CA VAL A 13 -7.58 -24.15 29.12
C VAL A 13 -6.47 -24.96 28.43
N ILE A 14 -5.23 -24.80 28.89
CA ILE A 14 -4.06 -25.53 28.38
C ILE A 14 -3.99 -26.88 29.09
N ILE A 15 -4.28 -27.97 28.39
CA ILE A 15 -3.85 -29.30 28.79
C ILE A 15 -2.97 -29.86 27.67
N GLY A 16 -1.69 -29.96 27.98
CA GLY A 16 -0.74 -30.95 27.44
C GLY A 16 -0.83 -31.27 25.96
N GLY A 17 -0.12 -30.51 25.15
CA GLY A 17 0.23 -30.93 23.79
C GLY A 17 1.27 -29.97 23.22
N CYS A 18 2.47 -30.48 22.94
CA CYS A 18 3.41 -29.78 22.08
C CYS A 18 2.71 -29.44 20.76
N ILE A 19 2.43 -28.17 20.53
CA ILE A 19 2.32 -27.67 19.17
C ILE A 19 3.68 -27.04 18.89
N SER A 20 4.60 -27.88 18.42
CA SER A 20 5.67 -27.41 17.54
C SER A 20 5.00 -27.00 16.23
N GLY A 21 4.27 -25.89 16.30
CA GLY A 21 3.77 -25.19 15.16
C GLY A 21 4.95 -24.43 14.61
N ASN A 22 5.61 -25.04 13.62
CA ASN A 22 6.35 -24.27 12.66
C ASN A 22 5.29 -23.38 11.96
N GLU A 23 4.98 -22.24 12.55
CA GLU A 23 4.21 -21.17 11.91
C GLU A 23 5.04 -20.74 10.71
N LYS A 24 4.84 -21.41 9.59
CA LYS A 24 5.21 -20.83 8.30
C LYS A 24 4.40 -19.56 8.23
N GLU A 25 5.07 -18.44 8.53
CA GLU A 25 4.56 -17.10 8.33
C GLU A 25 3.93 -17.07 6.94
N LYS A 26 2.60 -17.02 6.89
CA LYS A 26 1.86 -17.02 5.64
C LYS A 26 2.11 -15.64 5.05
N ILE A 27 3.09 -15.56 4.15
CA ILE A 27 3.37 -14.35 3.39
C ILE A 27 2.13 -14.08 2.54
N GLU A 28 1.37 -13.05 2.92
CA GLU A 28 0.24 -12.58 2.12
C GLU A 28 0.78 -11.75 0.97
N VAL A 29 0.37 -12.12 -0.24
CA VAL A 29 0.80 -11.52 -1.49
C VAL A 29 -0.42 -10.84 -2.11
N VAL A 30 -0.23 -9.63 -2.62
CA VAL A 30 -1.30 -8.82 -3.21
C VAL A 30 -1.76 -9.40 -4.55
N GLU A 31 -3.07 -9.59 -4.69
CA GLU A 31 -3.74 -10.07 -5.90
C GLU A 31 -4.74 -9.02 -6.45
N PRO A 32 -5.10 -9.09 -7.75
CA PRO A 32 -6.16 -8.25 -8.30
C PRO A 32 -7.48 -8.42 -7.53
N GLY A 33 -8.10 -7.30 -7.16
CA GLY A 33 -9.32 -7.24 -6.35
C GLY A 33 -9.09 -7.05 -4.86
N ASP A 34 -7.85 -7.18 -4.38
CA ASP A 34 -7.51 -6.89 -2.98
C ASP A 34 -7.63 -5.41 -2.66
N ILE A 35 -7.90 -5.13 -1.38
CA ILE A 35 -7.82 -3.79 -0.83
C ILE A 35 -6.53 -3.69 -0.04
N VAL A 36 -5.63 -2.83 -0.49
CA VAL A 36 -4.36 -2.55 0.18
C VAL A 36 -4.39 -1.16 0.80
N THR A 37 -3.69 -1.01 1.92
CA THR A 37 -3.38 0.29 2.51
C THR A 37 -1.89 0.51 2.35
N ILE A 38 -1.49 1.60 1.69
CA ILE A 38 -0.09 1.88 1.40
C ILE A 38 0.33 3.22 2.00
N ASN A 39 1.61 3.27 2.38
CA ASN A 39 2.33 4.53 2.44
C ASN A 39 3.25 4.62 1.23
N PHE A 40 3.48 5.83 0.73
CA PHE A 40 4.40 6.05 -0.38
C PHE A 40 5.01 7.45 -0.33
N ILE A 41 6.09 7.59 -1.11
CA ILE A 41 6.69 8.85 -1.53
C ILE A 41 6.73 8.80 -3.06
N GLY A 42 6.19 9.81 -3.73
CA GLY A 42 6.25 9.99 -5.17
C GLY A 42 7.24 11.09 -5.50
N TRP A 43 8.28 10.76 -6.26
CA TRP A 43 9.32 11.71 -6.67
C TRP A 43 9.64 11.61 -8.15
N GLU A 44 10.10 12.71 -8.72
CA GLU A 44 10.63 12.75 -10.08
C GLU A 44 12.03 12.13 -10.10
N LYS A 45 12.25 11.15 -10.97
CA LYS A 45 13.51 10.38 -11.02
C LYS A 45 14.73 11.24 -11.36
N GLU A 46 14.57 12.24 -12.22
CA GLU A 46 15.67 13.06 -12.72
C GLU A 46 16.08 14.17 -11.73
N THR A 47 15.11 14.80 -11.08
CA THR A 47 15.36 15.94 -10.17
C THR A 47 15.41 15.53 -8.70
N GLY A 48 14.79 14.40 -8.35
CA GLY A 48 14.54 14.00 -6.96
C GLY A 48 13.39 14.76 -6.29
N GLY A 49 12.72 15.66 -7.01
CA GLY A 49 11.62 16.47 -6.45
C GLY A 49 10.43 15.60 -6.06
N ILE A 50 10.03 15.65 -4.78
CA ILE A 50 8.84 14.96 -4.29
C ILE A 50 7.61 15.79 -4.68
N PHE A 51 6.62 15.13 -5.29
CA PHE A 51 5.38 15.76 -5.74
C PHE A 51 4.14 15.22 -5.02
N ASP A 52 4.24 14.09 -4.31
CA ASP A 52 3.16 13.50 -3.51
C ASP A 52 3.75 12.56 -2.44
N THR A 53 3.12 12.44 -1.28
CA THR A 53 3.56 11.53 -0.21
C THR A 53 2.45 11.33 0.84
N THR A 54 2.41 10.16 1.48
CA THR A 54 1.56 9.94 2.66
C THR A 54 2.34 10.00 3.97
N ILE A 55 3.65 10.20 3.91
CA ILE A 55 4.57 10.14 5.04
C ILE A 55 4.89 11.57 5.50
N GLN A 56 4.60 11.85 6.77
CA GLN A 56 4.94 13.13 7.41
C GLN A 56 6.24 12.97 8.21
N GLU A 57 7.37 13.21 7.56
CA GLU A 57 8.70 13.21 8.20
C GLU A 57 9.45 14.48 7.81
N GLU A 58 10.25 15.05 8.73
CA GLU A 58 10.92 16.34 8.49
C GLU A 58 11.82 16.26 7.24
N ASP A 59 12.63 15.21 7.12
CA ASP A 59 13.55 15.02 6.00
C ASP A 59 12.84 14.73 4.67
N VAL A 60 11.58 14.26 4.72
CA VAL A 60 10.77 13.99 3.53
C VAL A 60 9.93 15.19 3.13
N THR A 61 9.47 16.02 4.07
CA THR A 61 8.46 17.06 3.81
C THR A 61 9.02 18.48 3.73
N LYS A 62 10.11 18.75 4.46
CA LYS A 62 10.73 20.08 4.52
C LYS A 62 11.33 20.52 3.18
N GLU A 63 11.85 19.56 2.43
CA GLU A 63 12.54 19.79 1.16
C GLU A 63 11.59 19.73 -0.05
N THR A 64 10.27 19.74 0.19
CA THR A 64 9.25 19.51 -0.85
C THR A 64 8.34 20.70 -1.03
N GLU A 65 7.90 20.94 -2.26
CA GLU A 65 6.99 22.03 -2.61
C GLU A 65 5.52 21.58 -2.54
N LEU A 66 5.14 20.85 -1.49
CA LEU A 66 3.76 20.43 -1.26
C LEU A 66 2.93 21.58 -0.68
N ASP A 67 1.67 21.70 -1.10
CA ASP A 67 0.77 22.74 -0.60
C ASP A 67 0.31 22.47 0.86
N ASP A 68 -0.18 23.52 1.54
CA ASP A 68 -0.60 23.46 2.94
C ASP A 68 -1.85 22.62 3.19
N THR A 69 -2.55 22.21 2.13
CA THR A 69 -3.73 21.34 2.19
C THR A 69 -3.39 19.85 2.02
N HIS A 70 -2.11 19.54 1.79
CA HIS A 70 -1.63 18.18 1.57
C HIS A 70 -1.94 17.25 2.75
N LYS A 71 -2.35 16.01 2.45
CA LYS A 71 -2.81 15.05 3.46
C LYS A 71 -1.86 13.86 3.59
N TYR A 72 -1.17 13.81 4.72
CA TYR A 72 -0.27 12.71 5.09
C TYR A 72 -1.04 11.54 5.72
N THR A 73 -1.90 10.90 4.93
CA THR A 73 -2.70 9.75 5.39
C THR A 73 -2.51 8.56 4.47
N PRO A 74 -2.32 7.34 5.00
CA PRO A 74 -2.19 6.14 4.18
C PRO A 74 -3.36 5.98 3.21
N GLN A 75 -3.06 5.61 1.97
CA GLN A 75 -4.07 5.50 0.91
C GLN A 75 -4.59 4.07 0.80
N ARG A 76 -5.92 3.95 0.70
CA ARG A 76 -6.60 2.66 0.50
C ARG A 76 -6.95 2.47 -0.95
N ILE A 77 -6.43 1.42 -1.59
CA ILE A 77 -6.58 1.17 -3.02
C ILE A 77 -7.23 -0.20 -3.22
N THR A 78 -8.21 -0.29 -4.12
CA THR A 78 -8.66 -1.59 -4.63
C THR A 78 -7.87 -1.92 -5.89
N VAL A 79 -7.00 -2.92 -5.86
CA VAL A 79 -6.02 -3.20 -6.91
C VAL A 79 -6.68 -3.76 -8.16
N LYS A 80 -6.55 -3.09 -9.32
CA LYS A 80 -7.02 -3.56 -10.63
C LYS A 80 -8.48 -4.06 -10.64
N ALA A 81 -9.35 -3.40 -9.88
CA ALA A 81 -10.76 -3.74 -9.84
C ALA A 81 -11.58 -2.88 -10.81
N ALA A 82 -12.43 -3.51 -11.62
CA ALA A 82 -13.41 -2.81 -12.45
C ALA A 82 -14.39 -1.98 -11.62
N ASN A 83 -14.72 -2.47 -10.42
CA ASN A 83 -15.58 -1.80 -9.44
C ASN A 83 -14.85 -1.70 -8.09
N PRO A 84 -14.24 -0.54 -7.76
CA PRO A 84 -13.53 -0.35 -6.51
C PRO A 84 -14.45 -0.47 -5.29
N ALA A 85 -13.91 -0.93 -4.16
CA ALA A 85 -14.65 -0.97 -2.92
C ALA A 85 -14.94 0.46 -2.39
N PRO A 86 -16.07 0.68 -1.68
CA PRO A 86 -16.35 1.96 -1.05
C PRO A 86 -15.22 2.43 -0.12
N GLY A 87 -14.88 3.72 -0.21
CA GLY A 87 -13.80 4.31 0.59
C GLY A 87 -12.39 3.87 0.16
N THR A 88 -12.23 3.40 -1.08
CA THR A 88 -10.94 3.23 -1.74
C THR A 88 -10.80 4.19 -2.90
N ILE A 89 -9.57 4.52 -3.26
CA ILE A 89 -9.25 5.39 -4.40
C ILE A 89 -8.82 4.54 -5.61
N ARG A 90 -8.93 5.14 -6.80
CA ARG A 90 -8.21 4.67 -7.99
C ARG A 90 -6.86 5.36 -8.04
N THR A 91 -5.84 4.66 -8.50
CA THR A 91 -4.48 5.20 -8.61
C THR A 91 -3.90 4.99 -10.02
N LEU A 92 -2.63 5.32 -10.20
CA LEU A 92 -1.90 5.18 -11.46
C LEU A 92 -1.83 3.71 -11.91
N PRO A 93 -2.06 3.41 -13.19
CA PRO A 93 -1.96 2.04 -13.72
C PRO A 93 -0.64 1.36 -13.39
N GLY A 94 0.48 2.10 -13.45
CA GLY A 94 1.81 1.57 -13.14
C GLY A 94 1.96 1.22 -11.66
N LEU A 95 1.35 1.99 -10.76
CA LEU A 95 1.36 1.68 -9.34
C LEU A 95 0.49 0.44 -9.03
N GLU A 96 -0.70 0.34 -9.63
CA GLU A 96 -1.52 -0.88 -9.47
C GLU A 96 -0.80 -2.13 -9.95
N GLU A 97 -0.07 -2.05 -11.07
CA GLU A 97 0.73 -3.16 -11.59
C GLU A 97 1.89 -3.51 -10.67
N ALA A 98 2.55 -2.52 -10.08
CA ALA A 98 3.66 -2.75 -9.18
C ALA A 98 3.24 -3.35 -7.85
N LEU A 99 2.02 -3.06 -7.37
CA LEU A 99 1.46 -3.63 -6.15
C LEU A 99 1.17 -5.12 -6.28
N ILE A 100 0.77 -5.61 -7.46
CA ILE A 100 0.48 -7.03 -7.68
C ILE A 100 1.74 -7.86 -7.43
N GLY A 101 1.63 -8.87 -6.57
CA GLY A 101 2.76 -9.73 -6.22
C GLY A 101 3.65 -9.20 -5.09
N MET A 102 3.43 -7.97 -4.61
CA MET A 102 4.10 -7.48 -3.41
C MET A 102 3.63 -8.25 -2.18
N LYS A 103 4.54 -8.47 -1.24
CA LYS A 103 4.23 -9.05 0.06
C LYS A 103 3.71 -7.96 1.00
N VAL A 104 2.77 -8.31 1.88
CA VAL A 104 2.35 -7.40 2.94
C VAL A 104 3.57 -7.01 3.80
N GLY A 105 3.81 -5.71 3.96
CA GLY A 105 4.97 -5.15 4.66
C GLY A 105 6.22 -4.99 3.81
N GLU A 106 6.20 -5.34 2.53
CA GLU A 106 7.31 -5.09 1.61
C GLU A 106 7.41 -3.60 1.24
N GLU A 107 8.62 -3.07 1.28
CA GLU A 107 8.96 -1.77 0.72
C GLU A 107 9.70 -1.96 -0.61
N LYS A 108 9.34 -1.15 -1.62
CA LYS A 108 9.91 -1.27 -2.95
C LYS A 108 9.93 0.07 -3.67
N ILE A 109 11.02 0.35 -4.37
CA ILE A 109 11.09 1.42 -5.36
C ILE A 109 10.50 0.91 -6.67
N VAL A 110 9.50 1.63 -7.19
CA VAL A 110 8.78 1.28 -8.41
C VAL A 110 8.95 2.41 -9.42
N GLU A 111 9.43 2.07 -10.61
CA GLU A 111 9.52 3.04 -11.71
C GLU A 111 8.24 2.97 -12.54
N VAL A 112 7.50 4.07 -12.57
CA VAL A 112 6.26 4.20 -13.34
C VAL A 112 6.57 5.01 -14.60
N PRO A 113 6.53 4.41 -15.80
CA PRO A 113 6.77 5.16 -17.03
C PRO A 113 5.61 6.15 -17.28
N PRO A 114 5.85 7.25 -18.02
CA PRO A 114 4.85 8.30 -18.24
C PRO A 114 3.50 7.77 -18.73
N GLU A 115 3.47 6.79 -19.65
CA GLU A 115 2.23 6.20 -20.20
C GLU A 115 1.39 5.44 -19.17
N LYS A 116 1.99 5.06 -18.04
CA LYS A 116 1.33 4.39 -16.91
C LYS A 116 1.24 5.29 -15.68
N GLY A 117 1.70 6.53 -15.79
CA GLY A 117 1.67 7.57 -14.78
C GLY A 117 0.78 8.73 -15.23
N TYR A 118 1.33 9.94 -15.24
CA TYR A 118 0.62 11.18 -15.58
C TYR A 118 0.66 11.55 -17.07
N GLY A 119 1.29 10.74 -17.92
CA GLY A 119 1.52 11.06 -19.33
C GLY A 119 2.77 11.92 -19.56
N TYR A 120 2.98 12.28 -20.83
CA TYR A 120 4.02 13.23 -21.20
C TYR A 120 3.51 14.66 -21.03
N PRO A 121 4.38 15.64 -20.68
CA PRO A 121 4.05 17.05 -20.84
C PRO A 121 3.62 17.33 -22.28
N ASP A 122 2.59 18.16 -22.44
CA ASP A 122 2.17 18.68 -23.75
C ASP A 122 3.24 19.59 -24.39
#